data_AF-A0A1H0CW05-F1
#
_entry.id   AF-A0A1H0CW05-F1
#
_cell.length_a   1.000
_cell.length_b   1.000
_cell.length_c   1.000
_cell.angle_alpha   90.00
_cell.angle_beta   90.00
_cell.angle_gamma   90.00
#
_symmetry.space_group_name_H-M   'P 1'
#
loop_
_entity.id
_entity.type
_entity.pdbx_description
1 polymer ?
#
loop_
_entity_poly.entity_id
_entity_poly.type
_entity_poly.pdbx_seq_one_letter_code
_entity_poly.pdbx_strand_id
1 'polypeptide(L)'
;MGFGFRKSFKIAPGVRLNVSSRGVGASVGVKGLRYSVNSRGQRRTTVSLPETDLSHTSTSGGKTRRGNSSRSYKSASYQRQRELELIKKKEKSLRNYNVTDLK
;
A
#
# COMPACT_ATOMS: atom_id res chain seq x y z
N MET A 1 -26.63 -6.11 -27.75
CA MET A 1 -26.40 -4.75 -27.22
C MET A 1 -27.19 -4.62 -25.91
N GLY A 2 -26.62 -5.05 -24.78
CA GLY A 2 -27.36 -5.15 -23.51
C GLY A 2 -27.23 -3.90 -22.66
N PHE A 3 -28.35 -3.39 -22.13
CA PHE A 3 -28.36 -2.24 -21.22
C PHE A 3 -27.60 -2.57 -19.92
N GLY A 4 -26.51 -1.82 -19.67
CA GLY A 4 -25.78 -1.92 -18.41
C GLY A 4 -26.42 -1.04 -17.35
N PHE A 5 -26.93 -1.62 -16.26
CA PHE A 5 -27.35 -0.85 -15.10
C PHE A 5 -26.16 -0.56 -14.18
N ARG A 6 -25.86 0.73 -13.99
CA ARG A 6 -24.94 1.23 -12.95
C ARG A 6 -25.55 2.49 -12.35
N LYS A 7 -25.86 2.45 -11.06
CA LYS A 7 -26.37 3.59 -10.31
C LYS A 7 -25.49 3.85 -9.08
N SER A 8 -25.13 5.11 -8.88
CA SER A 8 -24.41 5.58 -7.69
C SER A 8 -25.28 6.60 -7.00
N PHE A 9 -25.50 6.45 -5.70
CA PHE A 9 -26.30 7.40 -4.91
C PHE A 9 -25.60 7.70 -3.58
N LYS A 10 -25.66 8.98 -3.19
CA LYS A 10 -25.20 9.44 -1.87
C LYS A 10 -26.36 9.21 -0.90
N ILE A 11 -26.07 8.57 0.23
CA ILE A 11 -27.06 8.34 1.29
C ILE A 11 -26.92 9.42 2.36
N ALA A 12 -25.67 9.74 2.70
CA ALA A 12 -25.31 10.72 3.71
C ALA A 12 -24.01 11.42 3.30
N PRO A 13 -23.68 12.59 3.87
CA PRO A 13 -22.34 13.16 3.75
C PRO A 13 -21.29 12.13 4.20
N GLY A 14 -20.36 11.82 3.30
CA GLY A 14 -19.33 10.80 3.53
C GLY A 14 -19.75 9.36 3.22
N VAL A 15 -21.03 9.06 2.92
CA VAL A 15 -21.49 7.69 2.59
C VAL A 15 -22.09 7.63 1.19
N ARG A 16 -21.51 6.78 0.33
CA ARG A 16 -22.03 6.51 -1.02
C ARG A 16 -22.18 5.02 -1.28
N LEU A 17 -23.26 4.65 -1.95
CA LEU A 17 -23.45 3.31 -2.50
C LEU A 17 -23.30 3.31 -4.02
N ASN A 18 -22.72 2.23 -4.52
CA ASN A 18 -22.57 1.92 -5.93
C ASN A 18 -23.25 0.59 -6.19
N VAL A 19 -24.25 0.60 -7.06
CA VAL A 19 -24.98 -0.59 -7.49
C VAL A 19 -24.73 -0.76 -8.98
N SER A 20 -24.32 -1.96 -9.40
CA SER A 20 -24.07 -2.28 -10.80
C SER A 20 -24.50 -3.70 -11.12
N SER A 21 -24.59 -4.03 -12.41
CA SER A 21 -24.83 -5.42 -12.87
C SER A 21 -23.83 -6.45 -12.34
N ARG A 22 -22.65 -6.02 -11.87
CA ARG A 22 -21.58 -6.87 -11.34
C ARG A 22 -21.56 -6.95 -9.81
N GLY A 23 -22.51 -6.29 -9.16
CA GLY A 23 -22.67 -6.27 -7.70
C GLY A 23 -22.67 -4.87 -7.10
N VAL A 24 -22.67 -4.84 -5.77
CA VAL A 24 -22.86 -3.64 -4.94
C VAL A 24 -21.59 -3.29 -4.18
N GLY A 25 -21.41 -2.02 -3.86
CA GLY A 25 -20.32 -1.56 -3.02
C GLY A 25 -20.69 -0.31 -2.25
N ALA A 26 -20.16 -0.21 -1.05
CA ALA A 26 -20.33 0.93 -0.17
C ALA A 26 -19.01 1.63 0.04
N SER A 27 -19.05 2.92 0.32
CA SER A 27 -17.90 3.65 0.78
C SER A 27 -18.32 4.66 1.81
N VAL A 28 -17.55 4.70 2.89
CA VAL A 28 -17.79 5.51 4.07
C VAL A 28 -16.50 6.27 4.38
N GLY A 29 -16.60 7.58 4.51
CA GLY A 29 -15.49 8.42 4.96
C GLY A 29 -15.44 9.77 4.28
N VAL A 30 -14.51 10.58 4.76
CA VAL A 30 -14.31 11.97 4.40
C VAL A 30 -12.98 12.14 3.64
N LYS A 31 -12.69 13.35 3.19
CA LYS A 31 -11.35 13.69 2.69
C LYS A 31 -10.36 13.46 3.83
N GLY A 32 -9.35 12.62 3.63
CA GLY A 32 -8.41 12.25 4.69
C GLY A 32 -8.53 10.82 5.19
N LEU A 33 -9.75 10.29 5.34
CA LEU A 33 -9.97 8.93 5.85
C LEU A 33 -11.17 8.32 5.16
N ARG A 34 -10.91 7.25 4.39
CA ARG A 34 -11.92 6.60 3.58
C ARG A 34 -11.84 5.09 3.66
N TYR A 35 -12.95 4.48 4.00
CA TYR A 35 -13.15 3.04 3.96
C TYR A 35 -14.12 2.66 2.83
N SER A 36 -13.85 1.56 2.15
CA SER A 36 -14.74 1.09 1.09
C SER A 36 -14.75 -0.42 0.99
N VAL A 37 -15.93 -0.95 0.71
CA VAL A 37 -16.21 -2.38 0.63
C VAL A 37 -17.03 -2.66 -0.62
N ASN A 38 -16.77 -3.79 -1.28
CA ASN A 38 -17.56 -4.24 -2.41
C ASN A 38 -17.98 -5.70 -2.27
N SER A 39 -18.98 -6.09 -3.04
CA SER A 39 -19.54 -7.45 -3.10
C SER A 39 -18.55 -8.49 -3.62
N ARG A 40 -17.42 -8.06 -4.18
CA ARG A 40 -16.34 -8.94 -4.64
C ARG A 40 -15.34 -9.25 -3.53
N GLY A 41 -15.58 -8.78 -2.31
CA GLY A 41 -14.73 -9.00 -1.14
C GLY A 41 -13.50 -8.10 -1.06
N GLN A 42 -13.37 -7.10 -1.95
CA GLN A 42 -12.30 -6.10 -1.82
C GLN A 42 -12.69 -5.08 -0.77
N ARG A 43 -11.75 -4.79 0.11
CA ARG A 43 -11.81 -3.79 1.16
C ARG A 43 -10.65 -2.84 0.95
N ARG A 44 -10.92 -1.53 0.88
CA ARG A 44 -9.90 -0.51 0.67
C ARG A 44 -10.01 0.54 1.75
N THR A 45 -8.91 0.72 2.47
CA THR A 45 -8.73 1.76 3.47
C THR A 45 -7.71 2.75 2.93
N THR A 46 -8.08 4.02 2.89
CA THR A 46 -7.20 5.11 2.47
C THR A 46 -7.11 6.10 3.62
N VAL A 47 -5.88 6.39 4.02
CA VAL A 47 -5.54 7.42 4.99
C VAL A 47 -4.65 8.43 4.28
N SER A 48 -5.00 9.70 4.32
CA SER A 48 -4.26 10.76 3.66
C SER A 48 -4.21 11.96 4.59
N LEU A 49 -3.03 12.55 4.70
CA LEU A 49 -2.87 13.80 5.40
C LEU A 49 -3.30 14.92 4.44
N PRO A 50 -4.24 15.79 4.86
CA PRO A 50 -4.54 16.98 4.09
C PRO A 50 -3.26 17.83 3.99
N GLU A 51 -3.06 18.49 2.84
CA GLU A 51 -2.00 19.48 2.60
C GLU A 51 -0.57 18.95 2.42
N THR A 52 -0.28 17.69 2.76
CA THR A 52 1.09 17.16 2.68
C THR A 52 1.36 16.25 1.48
N ASP A 53 0.42 16.10 0.53
CA ASP A 53 0.45 15.14 -0.59
C ASP A 53 0.77 13.67 -0.22
N LEU A 54 0.74 13.36 1.08
CA LEU A 54 1.03 12.03 1.60
C LEU A 54 -0.29 11.26 1.75
N SER A 55 -0.39 10.16 1.01
CA SER A 55 -1.50 9.23 1.15
C SER A 55 -1.01 7.79 1.17
N HIS A 56 -1.56 7.00 2.07
CA HIS A 56 -1.37 5.57 2.13
C HIS A 56 -2.70 4.87 1.87
N THR A 57 -2.69 3.90 0.96
CA THR A 57 -3.86 3.08 0.65
C THR A 57 -3.51 1.62 0.82
N SER A 58 -4.24 0.95 1.72
CA SER A 58 -4.16 -0.48 1.89
C SER A 58 -5.42 -1.11 1.31
N THR A 59 -5.24 -2.07 0.40
CA THR A 59 -6.34 -2.84 -0.17
C THR A 59 -6.15 -4.30 0.18
N SER A 60 -7.18 -4.93 0.71
CA SER A 60 -7.19 -6.35 1.05
C SER A 60 -8.40 -7.04 0.45
N GLY A 61 -8.23 -8.33 0.14
CA GLY A 61 -9.29 -9.18 -0.36
C GLY A 61 -9.71 -8.94 -1.82
N GLY A 62 -10.71 -9.73 -2.21
CA GLY A 62 -11.32 -9.85 -3.53
C GLY A 62 -10.46 -10.52 -4.59
N LYS A 63 -11.11 -10.94 -5.69
CA LYS A 63 -10.45 -11.65 -6.80
C LYS A 63 -9.29 -10.81 -7.32
N THR A 64 -8.08 -11.18 -6.91
CA THR A 64 -6.86 -10.75 -7.56
C THR A 64 -6.96 -11.28 -8.99
N ARG A 65 -7.22 -10.39 -9.95
CA ARG A 65 -6.62 -10.67 -11.26
C ARG A 65 -5.14 -10.67 -10.93
N ARG A 66 -4.52 -11.86 -10.92
CA ARG A 66 -3.08 -12.04 -10.88
C ARG A 66 -2.51 -11.34 -12.12
N GLY A 67 -2.49 -10.02 -12.07
CA GLY A 67 -1.78 -9.17 -12.99
C GLY A 67 -0.34 -9.30 -12.58
N ASN A 68 0.46 -9.83 -13.50
CA ASN A 68 1.88 -10.04 -13.41
C ASN A 68 2.57 -8.77 -12.90
N SER A 69 2.66 -8.61 -11.57
CA SER A 69 3.40 -7.53 -10.95
C SER A 69 4.77 -8.12 -10.69
N SER A 70 5.69 -7.82 -11.59
CA SER A 70 7.14 -7.88 -11.41
C SER A 70 7.59 -6.94 -10.28
N ARG A 71 6.91 -6.94 -9.13
CA ARG A 71 7.40 -6.41 -7.85
C ARG A 71 8.22 -7.50 -7.17
N SER A 72 9.28 -7.93 -7.85
CA SER A 72 10.42 -8.55 -7.18
C SER A 72 11.16 -7.42 -6.44
N TYR A 73 10.63 -7.05 -5.27
CA TYR A 73 11.31 -6.11 -4.38
C TYR A 73 12.50 -6.86 -3.77
N LYS A 74 13.66 -6.71 -4.43
CA LYS A 74 14.99 -7.11 -3.99
C LYS A 74 15.11 -8.62 -3.73
N SER A 75 15.69 -9.32 -4.69
CA SER A 75 16.15 -10.70 -4.55
C SER A 75 16.93 -10.89 -3.24
N ALA A 76 16.86 -12.10 -2.66
CA ALA A 76 17.61 -12.44 -1.45
C ALA A 76 19.12 -12.15 -1.57
N SER A 77 19.67 -12.20 -2.79
CA SER A 77 21.04 -11.78 -3.09
C SER A 77 21.33 -10.31 -2.78
N TYR A 78 20.39 -9.42 -3.08
CA TYR A 78 20.52 -7.98 -2.80
C TYR A 78 20.51 -7.70 -1.29
N GLN A 79 19.68 -8.44 -0.53
CA GLN A 79 19.63 -8.30 0.93
C GLN A 79 20.95 -8.73 1.56
N ARG A 80 21.51 -9.88 1.15
CA ARG A 80 22.83 -10.35 1.59
C ARG A 80 23.95 -9.38 1.25
N GLN A 81 23.95 -8.79 0.05
CA GLN A 81 24.97 -7.80 -0.34
C GLN A 81 24.98 -6.60 0.62
N ARG A 82 23.79 -6.13 1.01
CA ARG A 82 23.65 -5.00 1.95
C ARG A 82 24.11 -5.35 3.37
N GLU A 83 23.79 -6.55 3.85
CA GLU A 83 24.26 -7.04 5.15
C GLU A 83 25.80 -7.13 5.21
N LEU A 84 26.41 -7.69 4.16
CA LEU A 84 27.86 -7.79 4.04
C LEU A 84 28.52 -6.40 4.01
N GLU A 85 27.91 -5.43 3.34
CA GLU A 85 28.39 -4.04 3.30
C GLU A 85 28.36 -3.40 4.69
N LEU A 86 27.28 -3.61 5.45
CA LEU A 86 27.15 -3.11 6.82
C LEU A 86 28.21 -3.72 7.75
N ILE A 87 28.45 -5.03 7.64
CA ILE A 87 29.47 -5.75 8.43
C ILE A 87 30.87 -5.19 8.11
N LYS A 88 31.22 -5.05 6.83
CA LYS A 88 32.49 -4.44 6.40
C LYS A 88 32.67 -3.03 6.95
N LYS A 89 31.61 -2.22 6.93
CA LYS A 89 31.66 -0.85 7.47
C LYS A 89 31.93 -0.85 8.97
N LYS A 90 31.30 -1.75 9.73
CA LYS A 90 31.51 -1.92 11.18
C LYS A 90 32.94 -2.35 11.51
N GLU A 91 33.48 -3.32 10.77
CA GLU A 91 34.87 -3.75 10.95
C GLU A 91 35.86 -2.63 10.65
N LYS A 92 35.63 -1.86 9.57
CA LYS A 92 36.46 -0.71 9.22
C LYS A 92 36.43 0.35 10.32
N SER A 93 35.27 0.66 10.91
CA SER A 93 35.18 1.61 12.02
C SER A 93 35.90 1.12 13.28
N LEU A 94 35.80 -0.17 13.61
CA LEU A 94 36.51 -0.75 14.76
C LEU A 94 38.04 -0.75 14.57
N ARG A 95 38.52 -1.11 13.38
CA ARG A 95 39.94 -1.02 13.04
C ARG A 95 40.47 0.40 13.17
N ASN A 96 39.74 1.39 12.67
CA ASN A 96 40.13 2.79 12.78
C ASN A 96 40.17 3.25 14.24
N TYR A 97 39.19 2.86 15.07
CA TYR A 97 39.13 3.19 16.49
C TYR A 97 40.34 2.64 17.27
N ASN A 98 40.73 1.39 16.99
CA ASN A 98 41.89 0.77 17.66
C ASN A 98 43.22 1.44 17.29
N VAL A 99 43.32 2.06 16.10
CA VAL A 99 44.52 2.78 15.67
C VAL A 99 44.60 4.17 16.31
N THR A 100 43.45 4.80 16.60
CA THR A 100 43.41 6.12 17.24
C THR A 100 43.72 6.06 18.74
N ASP A 101 43.39 4.96 19.42
CA ASP A 101 43.59 4.80 20.87
C ASP A 101 45.00 4.31 21.28
N LEU A 102 45.89 4.06 20.31
CA LEU A 102 47.29 3.61 20.52
C LEU A 102 48.34 4.69 20.22
N LYS A 103 47.93 5.97 20.17
CA LYS A 103 48.81 7.13 19.94
C LYS A 103 48.65 8.14 21.07
#